data_AF-A0A9E3GFD5-F1
#
_entry.id   AF-A0A9E3GFD5-F1
#
_cell.length_a   1.000
_cell.length_b   1.000
_cell.length_c   1.000
_cell.angle_alpha   90.00
_cell.angle_beta   90.00
_cell.angle_gamma   90.00
#
_symmetry.space_group_name_H-M   'P 1'
#
loop_
_entity.id
_entity.type
_entity.pdbx_description
1 polymer ?
#
loop_
_entity_poly.entity_id
_entity_poly.type
_entity_poly.pdbx_seq_one_letter_code
_entity_poly.pdbx_strand_id
1 'polypeptide(L)' 'MRKRVEIEVDDDLVQEAIRRFHLADAREAVHLALNALLSEADDSDKQPEEEYDEFSDLSAWEPHRNRDAG' A
#
# COMPACT_ATOMS: atom_id res chain seq x y z
N MET A 1 -4.80 19.50 11.09
CA MET A 1 -5.84 20.52 10.84
C MET A 1 -6.20 20.47 9.37
N ARG A 2 -7.49 20.43 8.99
CA ARG A 2 -7.90 20.43 7.57
C ARG A 2 -8.12 21.86 7.09
N LYS A 3 -7.52 22.24 5.96
CA LYS A 3 -7.79 23.51 5.27
C LYS A 3 -8.59 23.22 4.00
N ARG A 4 -9.55 24.08 3.66
CA ARG A 4 -10.26 24.01 2.38
C ARG A 4 -9.41 24.71 1.33
N VAL A 5 -9.21 24.05 0.20
CA VAL A 5 -8.50 24.56 -0.97
C VAL A 5 -9.41 24.35 -2.17
N GLU A 6 -9.46 25.31 -3.08
CA GLU A 6 -10.22 25.23 -4.33
C GLU A 6 -9.22 25.04 -5.47
N ILE A 7 -9.39 23.97 -6.24
CA ILE A 7 -8.55 23.60 -7.39
C ILE A 7 -9.45 23.14 -8.54
N GLU A 8 -9.04 23.40 -9.77
CA GLU A 8 -9.67 22.84 -10.96
C GLU A 8 -8.99 21.52 -11.31
N VAL A 9 -9.78 20.47 -11.55
CA VAL A 9 -9.32 19.13 -11.89
C VAL A 9 -10.21 18.61 -13.02
N ASP A 10 -9.64 17.81 -13.92
CA ASP A 10 -10.38 17.11 -14.96
C ASP A 10 -11.36 16.11 -14.33
N ASP A 11 -12.66 16.27 -14.60
CA ASP A 11 -13.70 15.41 -14.05
C ASP A 11 -13.56 13.97 -14.54
N ASP A 12 -13.16 13.75 -15.80
CA ASP A 12 -13.04 12.40 -16.36
C ASP A 12 -11.97 11.59 -15.62
N LEU A 13 -10.86 12.25 -15.24
CA LEU A 13 -9.81 11.63 -14.43
C LEU A 13 -10.30 11.30 -13.01
N VAL A 14 -11.09 12.19 -12.41
CA VAL A 14 -11.66 11.98 -11.09
C VAL A 14 -12.66 10.83 -11.11
N GLN A 15 -13.55 10.78 -12.09
CA GLN A 15 -14.53 9.70 -12.24
C GLN A 15 -13.84 8.35 -12.48
N GLU A 16 -12.79 8.30 -13.30
CA GLU A 16 -12.06 7.05 -13.52
C GLU A 16 -11.31 6.61 -12.26
N ALA A 17 -10.72 7.54 -11.49
CA ALA A 17 -10.11 7.20 -10.20
C ALA A 17 -11.15 6.66 -9.20
N ILE A 18 -12.30 7.32 -9.08
CA ILE A 18 -13.41 6.86 -8.24
C ILE A 18 -13.84 5.45 -8.64
N ARG A 19 -14.03 5.20 -9.94
CA ARG A 19 -14.43 3.91 -10.46
C ARG A 19 -13.38 2.82 -10.24
N ARG A 20 -12.11 3.12 -10.54
CA ARG A 20 -11.01 2.16 -10.50
C ARG A 20 -10.62 1.76 -9.08
N PHE A 21 -10.71 2.70 -8.14
CA PHE A 21 -10.34 2.50 -6.74
C PHE A 21 -11.55 2.40 -5.81
N HIS A 22 -12.78 2.36 -6.36
CA HIS A 22 -14.04 2.23 -5.61
C HIS A 22 -14.22 3.29 -4.51
N LEU A 23 -13.90 4.54 -4.82
CA LEU A 23 -13.93 5.64 -3.86
C LEU A 23 -15.33 6.25 -3.75
N ALA A 24 -15.59 6.95 -2.65
CA ALA A 24 -16.89 7.57 -2.39
C ALA A 24 -17.03 8.94 -3.08
N ASP A 25 -15.96 9.72 -3.16
CA ASP A 25 -15.99 11.07 -3.70
C ASP A 25 -14.66 11.55 -4.30
N ALA A 26 -14.70 12.71 -4.95
CA ALA A 26 -13.54 13.37 -5.55
C ALA A 26 -12.47 13.74 -4.52
N ARG A 27 -12.87 14.03 -3.28
CA ARG A 27 -11.95 14.40 -2.22
C ARG A 27 -11.11 13.20 -1.80
N GLU A 28 -11.71 12.02 -1.72
CA GLU A 28 -11.03 10.77 -1.44
C GLU A 28 -10.09 10.38 -2.58
N ALA A 29 -10.52 10.58 -3.84
CA ALA A 29 -9.65 10.39 -5.00
C ALA A 29 -8.40 11.28 -4.95
N VAL A 30 -8.56 12.59 -4.68
CA VAL A 30 -7.43 13.51 -4.55
C VAL A 30 -6.55 13.15 -3.34
N HIS A 31 -7.16 12.76 -2.22
CA HIS A 31 -6.40 12.34 -1.05
C HIS A 31 -5.55 11.10 -1.31
N LEU A 32 -6.13 10.09 -1.98
CA LEU A 32 -5.42 8.87 -2.36
C LEU A 32 -4.27 9.17 -3.32
N ALA A 33 -4.51 9.99 -4.35
CA ALA A 33 -3.49 10.37 -5.32
C ALA A 33 -2.31 11.10 -4.66
N LEU A 34 -2.59 12.07 -3.79
CA LEU A 34 -1.55 12.79 -3.06
C LEU A 34 -0.78 11.85 -2.12
N ASN A 35 -1.47 10.93 -1.45
CA ASN A 35 -0.81 9.97 -0.57
C ASN A 35 0.11 9.03 -1.36
N ALA A 36 -0.32 8.53 -2.52
CA ALA A 36 0.50 7.67 -3.38
C ALA A 36 1.78 8.39 -3.86
N LEU A 37 1.67 9.66 -4.28
CA LEU A 37 2.82 10.47 -4.69
C LEU A 37 3.82 10.69 -3.56
N LEU A 38 3.34 10.87 -2.33
CA LEU A 38 4.20 11.04 -1.15
C LEU A 38 4.82 9.71 -0.71
N SER A 39 4.06 8.61 -0.76
CA SER A 39 4.60 7.27 -0.44
C SER A 39 5.68 6.83 -1.42
N GLU A 40 5.52 7.09 -2.72
CA GLU A 40 6.56 6.80 -3.72
C GLU A 40 7.82 7.66 -3.52
N ALA A 41 7.65 8.90 -3.08
CA ALA A 41 8.76 9.77 -2.71
C ALA A 41 9.50 9.31 -1.44
N ASP A 42 8.79 8.69 -0.49
CA ASP A 42 9.41 8.11 0.72
C ASP A 42 10.05 6.73 0.46
N ASP A 43 9.48 5.93 -0.46
CA ASP A 43 10.02 4.61 -0.84
C ASP A 43 11.28 4.71 -1.70
N SER A 44 11.50 5.83 -2.40
CA SER A 44 12.76 6.05 -3.11
C SER A 44 13.97 6.24 -2.17
N ASP A 45 13.75 6.51 -0.87
CA ASP A 45 14.77 6.53 0.18
C ASP A 45 14.88 5.21 0.96
N LYS A 46 13.98 4.25 0.72
CA LYS A 46 14.02 2.92 1.33
C LYS A 46 14.42 1.89 0.28
N GLN A 47 15.68 1.44 0.35
CA GLN A 47 16.02 0.14 -0.22
C GLN A 47 15.00 -0.89 0.28
N PRO A 48 14.51 -1.80 -0.58
CA PRO A 48 13.62 -2.86 -0.13
C PRO A 48 14.44 -3.71 0.84
N GLU A 49 14.28 -3.48 2.14
CA GLU A 49 14.61 -4.48 3.13
C GLU A 49 13.68 -5.64 2.78
N GLU A 50 14.26 -6.74 2.30
CA GLU A 50 13.56 -7.99 2.03
C GLU A 50 12.81 -8.36 3.31
N GLU A 51 11.54 -7.96 3.39
CA GLU A 51 10.65 -8.36 4.46
C GLU A 51 10.55 -9.88 4.37
N TYR A 52 11.25 -10.55 5.27
CA TYR A 52 11.21 -11.99 5.43
C TYR A 52 9.76 -12.38 5.74
N ASP A 53 9.04 -12.87 4.73
CA ASP A 53 7.65 -13.30 4.86
C ASP A 53 7.60 -14.69 5.50
N GLU A 54 7.47 -14.71 6.83
CA GLU A 54 7.36 -15.92 7.66
C GLU A 54 6.10 -16.77 7.33
N PHE A 55 5.19 -16.28 6.47
CA PHE A 55 4.02 -17.05 6.01
C PHE A 55 4.25 -17.82 4.71
N SER A 56 5.35 -17.55 4.00
CA SER A 56 5.73 -18.25 2.77
C SER A 56 6.66 -19.44 3.01
N ASP A 57 7.31 -19.51 4.18
CA ASP A 57 8.19 -20.62 4.54
C ASP A 57 7.40 -21.78 5.17
N LEU A 58 7.04 -22.78 4.36
CA LEU A 58 6.33 -23.98 4.80
C LEU A 58 7.09 -24.76 5.89
N SER A 59 8.39 -24.51 6.04
CA SER A 59 9.23 -25.09 7.09
C SER A 59 8.86 -24.60 8.50
N ALA A 60 8.16 -23.47 8.63
CA ALA A 60 7.66 -22.95 9.90
C ALA A 60 6.59 -23.84 10.56
N TRP A 61 5.92 -24.71 9.77
CA TRP A 61 4.93 -25.68 10.25
C TRP A 61 5.50 -27.08 10.43
N GLU A 62 6.77 -27.32 10.06
CA GLU A 62 7.39 -28.61 10.28
C GLU A 62 7.68 -28.78 11.77
N PRO A 63 6.97 -29.70 12.47
CA PRO A 63 7.29 -30.00 13.85
C PRO A 63 8.71 -30.54 13.83
N HIS A 64 9.65 -29.84 14.48
CA HIS A 64 11.00 -30.31 14.67
C HIS A 64 10.95 -31.67 15.38
N ARG A 65 10.87 -32.75 14.61
CA ARG A 65 11.05 -34.11 15.10
C ARG A 65 12.52 -34.21 15.43
N ASN A 66 12.84 -33.83 16.66
CA ASN A 66 14.00 -34.32 17.36
C ASN A 66 13.93 -35.85 17.33
N ARG A 67 14.60 -36.42 16.34
CA ARG A 67 14.87 -37.84 16.25
C ARG A 67 16.23 -38.02 15.61
N ASP A 68 17.25 -38.04 16.45
CA ASP A 68 18.15 -39.18 16.60
C ASP A 68 19.01 -38.94 17.86
N ALA A 69 18.93 -39.77 18.91
CA ALA A 69 19.35 -41.17 19.03
C ALA A 69 20.82 -41.28 19.45
N GLY A 70 21.05 -41.95 20.59
CA GLY A 70 22.38 -42.34 21.08
C GLY A 70 22.66 -41.88 22.49
#